data_AF-A0A6M9PNX9-F1
#
_entry.id   AF-A0A6M9PNX9-F1
#
_cell.length_a   1.000
_cell.length_b   1.000
_cell.length_c   1.000
_cell.angle_alpha   90.00
_cell.angle_beta   90.00
_cell.angle_gamma   90.00
#
_symmetry.space_group_name_H-M   'P 1'
#
loop_
_entity.id
_entity.type
_entity.pdbx_description
1 polymer ?
#
loop_
_entity_poly.entity_id
_entity_poly.type
_entity_poly.pdbx_seq_one_letter_code
_entity_poly.pdbx_strand_id
1 'polypeptide(L)'
;MTKLTSKPILKKASGILAQEFALPKDIAWAWVTLLLSQEEQKRDSEEKRYARIAEFEAWIVELNLPIDPKNPDSGSVSPESVKNSARNVFEWPHEYIFDEPVAAKHPDSKVTYGDTITKPILDAIKDAGGSDDRPALITILEAYAKEGREPFVNVTPEGIEWRGSAWTEGDKHNLLTIKTLNNRLANLKKKGLI
;
A
#
# COMPACT_ATOMS: atom_id res chain seq x y z
N MET A 1 -27.61 -9.04 -4.83
CA MET A 1 -26.39 -8.25 -5.11
C MET A 1 -25.47 -8.33 -3.90
N THR A 2 -24.28 -8.90 -4.06
CA THR A 2 -23.31 -9.11 -2.98
C THR A 2 -22.59 -7.79 -2.68
N LYS A 3 -22.52 -7.37 -1.41
CA LYS A 3 -21.82 -6.13 -1.03
C LYS A 3 -20.32 -6.24 -1.41
N LEU A 4 -19.75 -5.17 -1.98
CA LEU A 4 -18.33 -5.09 -2.36
C LEU A 4 -17.39 -5.30 -1.17
N THR A 5 -17.85 -4.96 0.03
CA THR A 5 -17.17 -5.19 1.30
C THR A 5 -17.33 -6.62 1.84
N SER A 6 -18.01 -7.51 1.11
CA SER A 6 -18.20 -8.88 1.58
C SER A 6 -16.86 -9.62 1.59
N LYS A 7 -16.59 -10.29 2.72
CA LYS A 7 -15.37 -11.10 2.94
C LYS A 7 -15.04 -12.04 1.77
N PRO A 8 -16.02 -12.73 1.12
CA PRO A 8 -15.72 -13.59 -0.03
C PRO A 8 -15.20 -12.83 -1.26
N ILE A 9 -15.77 -11.67 -1.58
CA ILE A 9 -15.35 -10.86 -2.73
C ILE A 9 -13.94 -10.33 -2.53
N LEU A 10 -13.66 -9.79 -1.34
CA LEU A 10 -12.34 -9.29 -1.00
C LEU A 10 -11.29 -10.41 -1.03
N LYS A 11 -11.65 -11.63 -0.59
CA LYS A 11 -10.74 -12.77 -0.59
C LYS A 11 -10.41 -13.21 -2.02
N LYS A 12 -11.41 -13.19 -2.91
CA LYS A 12 -11.20 -13.45 -4.33
C LYS A 12 -10.27 -12.42 -4.96
N ALA A 13 -10.51 -11.13 -4.71
CA ALA A 13 -9.67 -10.06 -5.25
C ALA A 13 -8.22 -10.14 -4.75
N SER A 14 -8.02 -10.31 -3.45
CA SER A 14 -6.69 -10.53 -2.87
C SER A 14 -6.01 -11.78 -3.45
N GLY A 15 -6.77 -12.86 -3.62
CA GLY A 15 -6.27 -14.09 -4.23
C GLY A 15 -5.80 -13.92 -5.67
N ILE A 16 -6.36 -12.99 -6.45
CA ILE A 16 -5.91 -12.68 -7.81
C ILE A 16 -4.59 -11.90 -7.79
N LEU A 17 -4.47 -10.88 -6.93
CA LEU A 17 -3.25 -10.09 -6.83
C LEU A 17 -2.06 -10.86 -6.26
N ALA A 18 -2.31 -11.99 -5.59
CA ALA A 18 -1.28 -12.90 -5.08
C ALA A 18 -0.87 -14.00 -6.07
N GLN A 19 -1.47 -14.07 -7.28
CA GLN A 19 -1.08 -15.05 -8.30
C GLN A 19 0.24 -14.65 -8.97
N GLU A 20 0.95 -15.66 -9.47
CA GLU A 20 2.18 -15.44 -10.27
C GLU A 20 1.85 -14.67 -11.56
N PHE A 21 0.75 -15.04 -12.22
CA PHE A 21 0.23 -14.43 -13.45
C PHE A 21 -1.29 -14.35 -13.41
N ALA A 22 -1.86 -13.27 -13.95
CA ALA A 22 -3.29 -13.09 -14.12
C ALA A 22 -3.60 -12.21 -15.35
N LEU A 23 -4.83 -12.29 -15.86
CA LEU A 23 -5.24 -11.44 -16.98
C LEU A 23 -5.33 -9.97 -16.55
N PRO A 24 -4.95 -9.00 -17.40
CA PRO A 24 -5.06 -7.57 -17.11
C PRO A 24 -6.43 -7.14 -16.56
N LYS A 25 -7.52 -7.64 -17.14
CA LYS A 25 -8.90 -7.38 -16.67
C LYS A 25 -9.16 -7.86 -15.24
N ASP A 26 -8.59 -9.00 -14.86
CA ASP A 26 -8.81 -9.61 -13.55
C ASP A 26 -7.97 -8.88 -12.49
N ILE A 27 -6.75 -8.47 -12.85
CA ILE A 27 -5.90 -7.59 -12.03
C ILE A 27 -6.59 -6.25 -11.80
N ALA A 28 -7.08 -5.59 -12.86
CA ALA A 28 -7.79 -4.31 -12.77
C ALA A 28 -9.04 -4.42 -11.90
N TRP A 29 -9.85 -5.46 -12.09
CA TRP A 29 -11.03 -5.73 -11.26
C TRP A 29 -10.65 -5.91 -9.78
N ALA A 30 -9.64 -6.74 -9.49
CA ALA A 30 -9.20 -7.01 -8.13
C ALA A 30 -8.65 -5.75 -7.47
N TRP A 31 -7.81 -5.00 -8.18
CA TRP A 31 -7.24 -3.74 -7.76
C TRP A 31 -8.33 -2.74 -7.34
N VAL A 32 -9.25 -2.41 -8.26
CA VAL A 32 -10.32 -1.44 -7.98
C VAL A 32 -11.24 -1.93 -6.86
N THR A 33 -11.56 -3.23 -6.83
CA THR A 33 -12.43 -3.81 -5.79
C THR A 33 -11.82 -3.65 -4.39
N LEU A 34 -10.51 -3.85 -4.25
CA LEU A 34 -9.82 -3.69 -2.97
C LEU A 34 -9.67 -2.22 -2.58
N LEU A 35 -9.37 -1.31 -3.50
CA LEU A 35 -9.31 0.13 -3.22
C LEU A 35 -10.66 0.66 -2.71
N LEU A 36 -11.75 0.36 -3.42
CA LEU A 36 -13.09 0.81 -3.04
C LEU A 36 -13.55 0.25 -1.70
N SER A 37 -13.03 -0.92 -1.29
CA SER A 37 -13.32 -1.49 0.04
C SER A 37 -12.62 -0.73 1.18
N GLN A 38 -11.55 0.01 0.85
CA GLN A 38 -10.75 0.78 1.79
C GLN A 38 -11.19 2.26 1.85
N GLU A 39 -11.85 2.77 0.83
CA GLU A 39 -12.42 4.12 0.85
C GLU A 39 -13.64 4.17 1.81
N GLU A 40 -13.75 5.24 2.60
CA GLU A 40 -14.98 5.49 3.37
C GLU A 40 -16.17 5.55 2.41
N GLN A 41 -17.29 4.98 2.86
CA GLN A 41 -18.49 4.63 2.10
C GLN A 41 -19.12 5.81 1.32
N LYS A 42 -18.43 6.34 0.32
CA LYS A 42 -18.98 7.20 -0.71
C LYS A 42 -19.60 6.25 -1.73
N ARG A 43 -20.90 6.42 -1.95
CA ARG A 43 -21.61 5.72 -3.03
C ARG A 43 -21.02 6.16 -4.36
N ASP A 44 -19.98 5.49 -4.82
CA ASP A 44 -19.65 5.53 -6.24
C ASP A 44 -20.75 4.79 -7.00
N SER A 45 -21.26 5.42 -8.06
CA SER A 45 -22.19 4.74 -8.96
C SER A 45 -21.48 3.56 -9.60
N GLU A 46 -22.20 2.46 -9.79
CA GLU A 46 -21.65 1.23 -10.37
C GLU A 46 -20.98 1.48 -11.74
N GLU A 47 -21.48 2.45 -12.50
CA GLU A 47 -20.89 2.95 -13.74
C GLU A 47 -19.48 3.52 -13.57
N LYS A 48 -19.22 4.30 -12.50
CA LYS A 48 -17.88 4.83 -12.21
C LYS A 48 -16.90 3.72 -11.86
N ARG A 49 -17.38 2.66 -11.20
CA ARG A 49 -16.56 1.48 -10.91
C ARG A 49 -16.15 0.77 -12.20
N TYR A 50 -17.09 0.50 -13.11
CA TYR A 50 -16.75 -0.16 -14.38
C TYR A 50 -15.84 0.71 -15.23
N ALA A 51 -16.04 2.03 -15.26
CA ALA A 51 -15.15 2.96 -15.93
C ALA A 51 -13.72 2.88 -15.38
N ARG A 52 -13.56 2.85 -14.05
CA ARG A 52 -12.24 2.76 -13.41
C ARG A 52 -11.56 1.41 -13.60
N ILE A 53 -12.33 0.31 -13.68
CA ILE A 53 -11.79 -1.01 -14.06
C ILE A 53 -11.26 -0.95 -15.50
N ALA A 54 -12.03 -0.39 -16.44
CA ALA A 54 -11.62 -0.29 -17.84
C ALA A 54 -10.38 0.59 -18.02
N GLU A 55 -10.29 1.71 -17.27
CA GLU A 55 -9.11 2.57 -17.23
C GLU A 55 -7.87 1.79 -16.80
N PHE A 56 -7.97 1.04 -15.70
CA PHE A 56 -6.83 0.29 -15.16
C PHE A 56 -6.45 -0.88 -16.08
N GLU A 57 -7.42 -1.54 -16.69
CA GLU A 57 -7.17 -2.60 -17.68
C GLU A 57 -6.40 -2.06 -18.89
N ALA A 58 -6.86 -0.95 -19.48
CA ALA A 58 -6.20 -0.31 -20.61
C ALA A 58 -4.76 0.09 -20.26
N TRP A 59 -4.58 0.71 -19.09
CA TRP A 59 -3.26 1.11 -18.61
C TRP A 59 -2.31 -0.09 -18.43
N ILE A 60 -2.79 -1.21 -17.87
CA ILE A 60 -1.98 -2.44 -17.72
C ILE A 60 -1.54 -2.97 -19.09
N VAL A 61 -2.43 -2.96 -20.08
CA VAL A 61 -2.10 -3.42 -21.44
C VAL A 61 -1.05 -2.50 -22.08
N GLU A 62 -1.16 -1.18 -21.89
CA GLU A 62 -0.23 -0.19 -22.43
C GLU A 62 1.19 -0.30 -21.85
N LEU A 63 1.34 -0.82 -20.62
CA LEU A 63 2.66 -1.06 -20.02
C LEU A 63 3.50 -2.09 -20.80
N ASN A 64 2.86 -2.93 -21.64
CA ASN A 64 3.49 -3.97 -22.42
C ASN A 64 4.43 -4.87 -21.58
N LEU A 65 3.94 -5.28 -20.40
CA LEU A 65 4.70 -6.08 -19.45
C LEU A 65 4.98 -7.50 -19.98
N PRO A 66 6.04 -8.17 -19.48
CA PRO A 66 6.30 -9.56 -19.82
C PRO A 66 5.10 -10.46 -19.50
N ILE A 67 4.67 -11.21 -20.51
CA ILE A 67 3.59 -12.19 -20.42
C ILE A 67 4.07 -13.51 -19.81
N ASP A 68 3.15 -14.33 -19.31
CA ASP A 68 3.45 -15.65 -18.77
C ASP A 68 4.24 -16.52 -19.77
N PRO A 69 5.51 -16.87 -19.47
CA PRO A 69 6.32 -17.67 -20.38
C PRO A 69 5.82 -19.11 -20.52
N LYS A 70 5.02 -19.60 -19.57
CA LYS A 70 4.41 -20.94 -19.62
C LYS A 70 3.12 -20.95 -20.45
N ASN A 71 2.50 -19.79 -20.64
CA ASN A 71 1.26 -19.65 -21.41
C ASN A 71 1.16 -18.27 -22.11
N PRO A 72 1.99 -18.03 -23.13
CA PRO A 72 2.08 -16.72 -23.79
C PRO A 72 0.77 -16.31 -24.49
N ASP A 73 0.00 -17.27 -25.02
CA ASP A 73 -1.27 -17.01 -25.69
C ASP A 73 -2.35 -16.46 -24.75
N SER A 74 -2.18 -16.63 -23.43
CA SER A 74 -3.12 -16.10 -22.45
C SER A 74 -3.08 -14.58 -22.33
N GLY A 75 -1.95 -13.94 -22.69
CA GLY A 75 -1.73 -12.51 -22.41
C GLY A 75 -1.71 -12.15 -20.92
N SER A 76 -1.56 -13.16 -20.03
CA SER A 76 -1.49 -12.95 -18.59
C SER A 76 -0.17 -12.29 -18.21
N VAL A 77 -0.22 -11.36 -17.26
CA VAL A 77 0.96 -10.62 -16.77
C VAL A 77 1.09 -10.80 -15.27
N SER A 78 2.27 -10.51 -14.72
CA SER A 78 2.48 -10.61 -13.27
C SER A 78 1.84 -9.43 -12.52
N PRO A 79 0.95 -9.68 -11.54
CA PRO A 79 0.43 -8.63 -10.67
C PRO A 79 1.52 -7.85 -9.92
N GLU A 80 2.63 -8.49 -9.56
CA GLU A 80 3.76 -7.81 -8.90
C GLU A 80 4.47 -6.85 -9.87
N SER A 81 4.62 -7.22 -11.14
CA SER A 81 5.13 -6.30 -12.17
C SER A 81 4.20 -5.11 -12.37
N VAL A 82 2.88 -5.34 -12.39
CA VAL A 82 1.88 -4.25 -12.47
C VAL A 82 2.00 -3.32 -11.26
N LYS A 83 2.05 -3.88 -10.04
CA LYS A 83 2.25 -3.14 -8.79
C LYS A 83 3.51 -2.29 -8.84
N ASN A 84 4.61 -2.83 -9.36
CA ASN A 84 5.88 -2.13 -9.50
C ASN A 84 5.79 -0.96 -10.49
N SER A 85 5.10 -1.13 -11.62
CA SER A 85 4.85 -0.05 -12.57
C SER A 85 3.88 1.00 -12.04
N ALA A 86 2.94 0.60 -11.16
CA ALA A 86 1.96 1.50 -10.57
C ALA A 86 2.58 2.46 -9.55
N ARG A 87 3.78 2.15 -9.06
CA ARG A 87 4.50 2.95 -8.06
C ARG A 87 4.59 4.41 -8.54
N ASN A 88 4.08 5.33 -7.72
CA ASN A 88 4.02 6.78 -7.94
C ASN A 88 2.98 7.29 -8.96
N VAL A 89 2.28 6.40 -9.68
CA VAL A 89 1.23 6.79 -10.63
C VAL A 89 -0.15 6.58 -10.02
N PHE A 90 -0.38 5.41 -9.45
CA PHE A 90 -1.66 5.00 -8.88
C PHE A 90 -1.51 4.44 -7.47
N GLU A 91 -2.58 4.53 -6.69
CA GLU A 91 -2.63 3.88 -5.38
C GLU A 91 -2.81 2.38 -5.55
N TRP A 92 -1.92 1.58 -4.97
CA TRP A 92 -2.04 0.13 -4.93
C TRP A 92 -2.74 -0.32 -3.64
N PRO A 93 -3.67 -1.29 -3.68
CA PRO A 93 -4.37 -1.75 -2.49
C PRO A 93 -3.38 -2.35 -1.49
N HIS A 94 -3.52 -1.97 -0.24
CA HIS A 94 -2.70 -2.54 0.83
C HIS A 94 -2.82 -4.07 0.88
N GLU A 95 -1.71 -4.77 1.09
CA GLU A 95 -1.65 -6.25 1.14
C GLU A 95 -2.44 -6.84 2.32
N TYR A 96 -2.64 -6.05 3.39
CA TYR A 96 -3.17 -6.49 4.68
C TYR A 96 -4.69 -6.41 4.83
N ILE A 97 -5.48 -6.77 3.81
CA ILE A 97 -6.95 -6.66 3.89
C ILE A 97 -7.55 -7.72 4.82
N PHE A 98 -6.79 -8.77 5.16
CA PHE A 98 -7.21 -9.87 6.02
C PHE A 98 -6.34 -10.13 7.24
N ASP A 99 -5.17 -9.52 7.33
CA ASP A 99 -4.29 -9.74 8.48
C ASP A 99 -4.81 -8.92 9.64
N GLU A 100 -5.35 -9.62 10.65
CA GLU A 100 -5.54 -9.03 11.97
C GLU A 100 -4.20 -8.44 12.44
N PRO A 101 -4.19 -7.25 13.05
CA PRO A 101 -2.97 -6.77 13.69
C PRO A 101 -2.50 -7.86 14.65
N VAL A 102 -1.26 -8.31 14.51
CA VAL A 102 -0.68 -9.34 15.37
C VAL A 102 -0.79 -8.83 16.80
N ALA A 103 -1.73 -9.37 17.57
CA ALA A 103 -1.84 -9.06 18.98
C ALA A 103 -0.53 -9.50 19.65
N ALA A 104 0.09 -8.60 20.42
CA ALA A 104 1.30 -8.93 21.16
C ALA A 104 1.01 -10.13 22.07
N LYS A 105 1.71 -11.26 21.85
CA LYS A 105 1.50 -12.48 22.63
C LYS A 105 1.82 -12.29 24.12
N HIS A 106 2.65 -11.31 24.46
CA HIS A 106 2.96 -10.89 25.83
C HIS A 106 3.12 -9.36 25.94
N PRO A 107 2.90 -8.75 27.12
CA PRO A 107 3.12 -7.31 27.36
C PRO A 107 4.51 -6.82 26.99
N ASP A 108 5.50 -7.72 27.05
CA ASP A 108 6.92 -7.43 26.80
C ASP A 108 7.36 -7.81 25.38
N SER A 109 6.44 -8.30 24.55
CA SER A 109 6.75 -8.66 23.17
C SER A 109 6.97 -7.39 22.34
N LYS A 110 8.19 -7.23 21.79
CA LYS A 110 8.46 -6.20 20.78
C LYS A 110 7.47 -6.36 19.63
N VAL A 111 6.55 -5.40 19.48
CA VAL A 111 5.65 -5.34 18.33
C VAL A 111 6.52 -5.21 17.08
N THR A 112 6.55 -6.28 16.30
CA THR A 112 7.23 -6.31 15.01
C THR A 112 6.21 -5.89 13.96
N TYR A 113 6.25 -4.62 13.58
CA TYR A 113 5.43 -4.12 12.50
C TYR A 113 5.95 -4.68 11.18
N GLY A 114 5.05 -5.09 10.26
CA GLY A 114 5.42 -5.66 8.97
C GLY A 114 6.19 -4.71 8.05
N ASP A 115 6.12 -3.40 8.30
CA ASP A 115 7.01 -2.41 7.70
C ASP A 115 7.88 -1.69 8.75
N THR A 116 9.07 -1.28 8.33
CA THR A 116 10.09 -0.68 9.19
C THR A 116 9.79 0.76 9.57
N ILE A 117 8.89 1.46 8.86
CA ILE A 117 8.60 2.89 9.10
C ILE A 117 7.41 3.15 10.03
N THR A 118 6.57 2.14 10.28
CA THR A 118 5.41 2.25 11.16
C THR A 118 5.81 2.67 12.58
N LYS A 119 6.85 2.05 13.13
CA LYS A 119 7.34 2.40 14.47
C LYS A 119 7.81 3.86 14.55
N PRO A 120 8.69 4.36 13.65
CA PRO A 120 9.04 5.77 13.59
C PRO A 120 7.84 6.72 13.52
N ILE A 121 6.79 6.38 12.76
CA ILE A 121 5.58 7.23 12.67
C ILE A 121 4.84 7.27 14.00
N LEU A 122 4.68 6.13 14.68
CA LEU A 122 4.04 6.07 16.00
C LEU A 122 4.85 6.82 17.06
N ASP A 123 6.18 6.68 17.03
CA ASP A 123 7.09 7.40 17.91
C ASP A 123 7.00 8.92 17.63
N ALA A 124 6.90 9.36 16.37
CA ALA A 124 6.69 10.77 16.03
C ALA A 124 5.35 11.33 16.52
N ILE A 125 4.26 10.55 16.49
CA ILE A 125 2.96 10.95 17.07
C ILE A 125 3.07 11.13 18.57
N LYS A 126 3.78 10.22 19.25
CA LYS A 126 4.03 10.33 20.68
C LYS A 126 4.84 11.58 21.01
N ASP A 127 5.90 11.85 20.25
CA ASP A 127 6.74 13.03 20.41
C ASP A 127 5.98 14.33 20.08
N ALA A 128 4.97 14.26 19.21
CA ALA A 128 4.02 15.35 18.93
C ALA A 128 2.91 15.49 20.00
N GLY A 129 3.00 14.78 21.12
CA GLY A 129 2.00 14.82 22.20
C GLY A 129 0.66 14.17 21.84
N GLY A 130 0.66 13.19 20.93
CA GLY A 130 -0.54 12.52 20.44
C GLY A 130 -1.23 13.22 19.27
N SER A 131 -0.67 14.35 18.80
CA SER A 131 -1.18 15.05 17.61
C SER A 131 -0.87 14.25 16.34
N ASP A 132 -1.84 14.19 15.43
CA ASP A 132 -1.65 13.65 14.09
C ASP A 132 -1.44 14.74 13.02
N ASP A 133 -1.06 15.97 13.42
CA ASP A 133 -0.77 17.07 12.51
C ASP A 133 0.36 16.72 11.52
N ARG A 134 0.03 16.68 10.23
CA ARG A 134 0.94 16.12 9.21
C ARG A 134 2.22 16.95 9.04
N PRO A 135 2.16 18.29 8.96
CA PRO A 135 3.38 19.11 8.91
C PRO A 135 4.29 18.87 10.12
N ALA A 136 3.74 18.87 11.34
CA ALA A 136 4.53 18.61 12.54
C ALA A 136 5.17 17.22 12.54
N LEU A 137 4.41 16.19 12.14
CA LEU A 137 4.93 14.83 12.03
C LEU A 137 6.04 14.71 10.99
N ILE A 138 5.92 15.36 9.83
CA ILE A 138 7.00 15.40 8.83
C ILE A 138 8.26 16.03 9.43
N THR A 139 8.14 17.17 10.13
CA THR A 139 9.30 17.81 10.77
C THR A 139 10.00 16.90 11.78
N ILE A 140 9.23 16.15 12.60
CA ILE A 140 9.80 15.20 13.56
C ILE A 140 10.51 14.03 12.83
N LEU A 141 9.88 13.49 11.79
CA LEU A 141 10.45 12.37 11.03
C LEU A 141 11.70 12.80 10.24
N GLU A 142 11.74 14.03 9.73
CA GLU A 142 12.95 14.60 9.13
C GLU A 142 14.09 14.73 10.15
N ALA A 143 13.77 15.13 11.39
CA ALA A 143 14.76 15.18 12.46
C ALA A 143 15.30 13.77 12.77
N TYR A 144 14.43 12.76 12.86
CA TYR A 144 14.86 11.38 13.00
C TYR A 144 15.78 10.91 11.87
N ALA A 145 15.47 11.28 10.62
CA ALA A 145 16.31 10.97 9.48
C ALA A 145 17.68 11.66 9.55
N LYS A 146 17.72 12.94 9.93
CA LYS A 146 18.96 13.72 10.12
C LYS A 146 19.82 13.20 11.27
N GLU A 147 19.20 12.60 12.28
CA GLU A 147 19.88 11.90 13.38
C GLU A 147 20.40 10.51 12.99
N GLY A 148 20.13 10.03 11.76
CA GLY A 148 20.56 8.73 11.28
C GLY A 148 19.77 7.56 11.88
N ARG A 149 18.53 7.79 12.33
CA ARG A 149 17.67 6.71 12.84
C ARG A 149 17.21 5.82 11.69
N GLU A 150 17.39 4.51 11.84
CA GLU A 150 16.78 3.53 10.93
C GLU A 150 15.23 3.63 10.99
N PRO A 151 14.51 3.45 9.87
CA PRO A 151 14.99 3.00 8.55
C PRO A 151 15.32 4.15 7.58
N PHE A 152 15.43 5.38 8.06
CA PHE A 152 15.64 6.54 7.18
C PHE A 152 17.05 6.53 6.57
N VAL A 153 17.13 6.99 5.32
CA VAL A 153 18.39 7.04 4.56
C VAL A 153 18.77 8.47 4.25
N ASN A 154 17.82 9.27 3.77
CA ASN A 154 18.10 10.62 3.33
C ASN A 154 16.85 11.51 3.42
N VAL A 155 17.05 12.82 3.46
CA VAL A 155 15.98 13.82 3.33
C VAL A 155 16.21 14.56 2.01
N THR A 156 15.25 14.47 1.10
CA THR A 156 15.27 15.14 -0.21
C THR A 156 14.19 16.24 -0.25
N PRO A 157 14.22 17.15 -1.24
CA PRO A 157 13.17 18.14 -1.44
C PRO A 157 11.77 17.51 -1.66
N GLU A 158 11.72 16.28 -2.18
CA GLU A 158 10.48 15.55 -2.46
C GLU A 158 9.93 14.82 -1.23
N GLY A 159 10.77 14.47 -0.25
CA GLY A 159 10.36 13.78 0.97
C GLY A 159 11.51 13.04 1.68
N ILE A 160 11.16 12.16 2.61
CA ILE A 160 12.13 11.40 3.41
C ILE A 160 12.31 9.99 2.83
N GLU A 161 13.52 9.65 2.41
CA GLU A 161 13.86 8.33 1.91
C GLU A 161 14.05 7.34 3.06
N TRP A 162 13.54 6.11 2.90
CA TRP A 162 13.72 5.04 3.87
C TRP A 162 13.78 3.65 3.24
N ARG A 163 14.41 2.70 3.93
CA ARG A 163 14.55 1.30 3.51
C ARG A 163 13.34 0.47 3.91
N GLY A 164 12.69 -0.15 2.93
CA GLY A 164 11.62 -1.12 3.15
C GLY A 164 12.07 -2.31 4.00
N SER A 165 11.12 -3.04 4.58
CA SER A 165 11.40 -4.23 5.40
C SER A 165 12.10 -5.37 4.64
N ALA A 166 11.95 -5.43 3.31
CA ALA A 166 12.62 -6.39 2.43
C ALA A 166 13.72 -5.76 1.55
N TRP A 167 14.23 -4.58 1.93
CA TRP A 167 15.20 -3.84 1.12
C TRP A 167 16.56 -4.54 1.10
N THR A 168 17.16 -4.63 -0.10
CA THR A 168 18.49 -5.17 -0.37
C THR A 168 19.36 -4.14 -1.10
N GLU A 169 20.68 -4.34 -1.07
CA GLU A 169 21.62 -3.41 -1.69
C GLU A 169 21.37 -3.29 -3.20
N GLY A 170 21.05 -2.07 -3.66
CA GLY A 170 20.65 -1.78 -5.04
C GLY A 170 19.15 -1.51 -5.23
N ASP A 171 18.32 -1.80 -4.23
CA ASP A 171 16.89 -1.46 -4.26
C ASP A 171 16.65 0.05 -4.13
N LYS A 172 15.64 0.55 -4.81
CA LYS A 172 15.21 1.95 -4.66
C LYS A 172 14.64 2.18 -3.25
N HIS A 173 14.95 3.34 -2.67
CA HIS A 173 14.35 3.76 -1.40
C HIS A 173 12.86 4.07 -1.58
N ASN A 174 12.10 3.87 -0.50
CA ASN A 174 10.74 4.38 -0.42
C ASN A 174 10.77 5.86 -0.06
N LEU A 175 9.80 6.64 -0.54
CA LEU A 175 9.71 8.07 -0.26
C LEU A 175 8.51 8.37 0.64
N LEU A 176 8.77 8.96 1.81
CA LEU A 176 7.74 9.46 2.71
C LEU A 176 7.48 10.95 2.44
N THR A 177 6.37 11.21 1.78
CA THR A 177 5.77 12.54 1.53
C THR A 177 4.57 12.78 2.46
N ILE A 178 4.07 14.02 2.54
CA ILE A 178 2.82 14.35 3.26
C ILE A 178 1.66 13.45 2.82
N LYS A 179 1.51 13.21 1.51
CA LYS A 179 0.44 12.35 0.97
C LYS A 179 0.58 10.91 1.49
N THR A 180 1.79 10.34 1.41
CA THR A 180 2.02 8.97 1.89
C THR A 180 1.91 8.85 3.41
N LEU A 181 2.31 9.88 4.15
CA LEU A 181 2.13 9.95 5.60
C LEU A 181 0.64 9.96 5.95
N ASN A 182 -0.17 10.77 5.26
CA ASN A 182 -1.60 10.82 5.49
C ASN A 182 -2.27 9.46 5.28
N ASN A 183 -1.91 8.74 4.22
CA ASN A 183 -2.42 7.38 3.97
C ASN A 183 -2.01 6.41 5.09
N ARG A 184 -0.76 6.49 5.56
CA ARG A 184 -0.27 5.69 6.68
C ARG A 184 -1.04 5.97 7.97
N LEU A 185 -1.28 7.24 8.31
CA LEU A 185 -2.07 7.63 9.48
C LEU A 185 -3.50 7.11 9.41
N ALA A 186 -4.16 7.22 8.25
CA ALA A 186 -5.49 6.66 8.05
C ALA A 186 -5.53 5.14 8.29
N ASN A 187 -4.50 4.42 7.85
CA ASN A 187 -4.38 2.98 8.10
C ASN A 187 -4.14 2.65 9.57
N LEU A 188 -3.30 3.42 10.27
CA LEU A 188 -3.05 3.22 11.69
C LEU A 188 -4.32 3.42 12.52
N LYS A 189 -5.14 4.43 12.19
CA LYS A 189 -6.48 4.65 12.78
C LYS A 189 -7.41 3.47 12.56
N LYS A 190 -7.50 2.96 11.32
CA LYS A 190 -8.33 1.78 11.00
C LYS A 190 -7.91 0.53 11.78
N LYS A 191 -6.64 0.42 12.14
CA LYS A 191 -6.08 -0.66 12.94
C LYS A 191 -6.19 -0.44 14.45
N GLY A 192 -6.72 0.71 14.90
CA GLY A 192 -6.80 1.07 16.32
C GLY A 192 -5.44 1.25 16.98
N LEU A 193 -4.40 1.58 16.21
CA LEU A 193 -3.04 1.80 16.71
C LEU A 193 -2.80 3.25 17.14
N ILE A 194 -3.63 4.17 16.64
CA ILE A 194 -3.71 5.59 17.01
C ILE A 194 -5.17 6.05 17.00
#